data_AF-A0A9Q3GVM9-F1
#
_entry.id   AF-A0A9Q3GVM9-F1
#
_cell.length_a   1.000
_cell.length_b   1.000
_cell.length_c   1.000
_cell.angle_alpha   90.00
_cell.angle_beta   90.00
_cell.angle_gamma   90.00
#
_symmetry.space_group_name_H-M   'P 1'
#
loop_
_entity.id
_entity.type
_entity.pdbx_description
1 polymer ?
#
loop_
_entity_poly.entity_id
_entity_poly.type
_entity_poly.pdbx_seq_one_letter_code
_entity_poly.pdbx_strand_id
1 'polypeptide(L)' 'MKQPDRHILRWQIAIQDYGSNMTTVHKDGNIHKNSDGLGRWPLSNDIDNPSYVPEKASHRSQNKESVLQTLTPPSLSN' A
#
# COMPACT_ATOMS: atom_id res chain seq x y z
N MET A 1 -28.29 9.61 8.99
CA MET A 1 -27.03 9.44 8.22
C MET A 1 -26.74 7.95 8.13
N LYS A 2 -26.43 7.44 6.94
CA LYS A 2 -26.06 6.03 6.77
C LYS A 2 -24.74 5.80 7.53
N GLN A 3 -24.65 4.70 8.28
CA GLN A 3 -23.40 4.39 8.96
C GLN A 3 -22.29 4.11 7.93
N PRO A 4 -21.04 4.53 8.19
CA PRO A 4 -19.91 4.21 7.34
C PRO A 4 -19.68 2.68 7.29
N ASP A 5 -19.35 2.16 6.10
CA ASP A 5 -19.05 0.74 5.92
C ASP A 5 -17.92 0.28 6.87
N ARG A 6 -18.01 -0.94 7.39
CA ARG A 6 -17.01 -1.50 8.30
C ARG A 6 -15.59 -1.41 7.72
N HIS A 7 -15.44 -1.49 6.40
CA HIS A 7 -14.15 -1.38 5.74
C HIS A 7 -13.56 0.04 5.76
N ILE A 8 -14.38 1.09 5.80
CA ILE A 8 -13.89 2.47 5.86
C ILE A 8 -13.55 2.88 7.30
N LEU A 9 -14.12 2.21 8.31
CA LEU A 9 -13.86 2.50 9.73
C LEU A 9 -12.37 2.47 10.09
N ARG A 10 -11.60 1.51 9.56
CA ARG A 10 -10.15 1.40 9.84
C ARG A 10 -9.34 2.61 9.36
N TRP A 11 -9.88 3.38 8.42
CA TRP A 11 -9.22 4.52 7.81
C TRP A 11 -9.74 5.87 8.34
N GLN A 12 -10.68 5.87 9.29
CA GLN A 12 -11.31 7.09 9.77
C GLN A 12 -10.31 8.13 10.27
N ILE A 13 -9.34 7.71 11.07
CA ILE A 13 -8.30 8.60 11.62
C ILE A 13 -7.47 9.22 10.48
N ALA A 14 -7.00 8.39 9.55
CA ALA A 14 -6.20 8.86 8.42
C ALA A 14 -6.99 9.80 7.49
N ILE A 15 -8.28 9.56 7.27
CA ILE A 15 -9.14 10.42 6.45
C ILE A 15 -9.44 11.75 7.17
N GLN A 16 -9.55 11.72 8.50
CA GLN A 16 -9.86 12.89 9.31
C GLN A 16 -8.78 13.98 9.17
N ASP A 17 -7.51 13.60 9.03
CA ASP A 17 -6.40 14.53 8.78
C ASP A 17 -6.56 15.33 7.48
N TYR A 18 -7.26 14.77 6.49
CA TYR A 18 -7.58 15.44 5.23
C TYR A 18 -8.97 16.08 5.23
N GLY A 19 -9.78 15.87 6.27
CA GLY A 19 -11.21 16.20 6.28
C GLY A 19 -11.53 17.69 6.23
N SER A 20 -10.59 18.57 6.58
CA SER A 20 -10.76 20.02 6.45
C SER A 20 -10.51 20.54 5.02
N ASN A 21 -9.74 19.82 4.21
CA ASN A 21 -9.25 20.29 2.89
C ASN A 21 -9.62 19.36 1.73
N MET A 22 -10.26 18.22 1.98
CA MET A 22 -10.61 17.22 0.98
C MET A 22 -12.11 17.01 0.90
N THR A 23 -12.65 16.94 -0.32
CA THR A 23 -14.05 16.57 -0.58
C THR A 23 -14.10 15.30 -1.43
N THR A 24 -14.85 14.30 -0.97
CA THR A 24 -15.06 13.05 -1.71
C THR A 24 -16.26 13.20 -2.65
N VAL A 25 -16.06 12.96 -3.94
CA VAL A 25 -17.12 13.03 -4.96
C VAL A 25 -17.15 11.71 -5.73
N HIS A 26 -18.33 11.11 -5.86
CA HIS A 26 -18.52 9.94 -6.73
C HIS A 26 -18.34 10.35 -8.19
N LYS A 27 -17.58 9.57 -8.95
CA LYS A 27 -17.41 9.74 -10.40
C LYS A 27 -17.39 8.38 -11.08
N ASP A 28 -18.05 8.29 -12.22
CA ASP A 28 -18.17 7.03 -12.96
C ASP A 28 -16.85 6.62 -13.63
N GLY A 29 -16.62 5.30 -13.71
CA GLY A 29 -15.31 4.73 -14.03
C GLY A 29 -14.73 5.12 -15.39
N ASN A 30 -15.56 5.42 -16.39
CA ASN A 30 -15.09 5.79 -17.74
C ASN A 30 -14.41 7.18 -17.80
N ILE A 31 -14.57 8.00 -16.75
CA ILE A 31 -14.05 9.37 -16.68
C ILE A 31 -12.58 9.38 -16.19
N HIS A 32 -12.15 8.38 -15.40
CA HIS A 32 -10.83 8.36 -14.77
C HIS A 32 -9.81 7.45 -15.47
N LYS A 33 -9.64 7.61 -16.78
CA LYS A 33 -8.67 6.84 -17.59
C LYS A 33 -7.24 6.95 -17.06
N ASN A 34 -6.84 8.10 -16.53
CA ASN A 34 -5.49 8.29 -15.97
C ASN A 34 -5.28 7.48 -14.69
N SER A 35 -6.27 7.47 -13.78
CA SER A 35 -6.19 6.72 -12.52
C SER A 35 -6.34 5.22 -12.75
N ASP A 36 -7.26 4.81 -13.63
CA ASP A 36 -7.42 3.40 -14.01
C ASP A 36 -6.18 2.90 -14.76
N GLY A 37 -5.61 3.72 -15.64
CA GLY A 37 -4.35 3.46 -16.32
C GLY A 37 -3.19 3.27 -15.36
N LEU A 38 -2.99 4.17 -14.39
CA LEU A 38 -1.91 4.05 -13.41
C LEU A 38 -2.11 2.87 -12.45
N GLY A 39 -3.36 2.56 -12.08
CA GLY A 39 -3.67 1.41 -11.23
C GLY A 39 -3.40 0.06 -11.91
N ARG A 40 -3.60 -0.03 -13.23
CA ARG A 40 -3.33 -1.23 -14.04
C ARG A 40 -1.86 -1.33 -14.48
N TRP A 41 -1.27 -0.20 -14.84
CA TRP A 41 0.10 -0.09 -15.35
C TRP A 41 0.86 0.97 -14.55
N PRO A 42 1.39 0.59 -13.37
CA PRO A 42 2.20 1.49 -12.58
C PRO A 42 3.43 1.92 -13.37
N LEU A 43 3.83 3.18 -13.18
CA LEU A 43 5.08 3.70 -13.74
C LEU A 43 6.28 2.98 -13.13
N SER A 44 7.38 2.94 -13.88
CA SER A 44 8.67 2.50 -13.35
C SER A 44 9.06 3.32 -12.13
N ASN A 45 9.76 2.69 -11.19
CA ASN A 45 10.29 3.37 -10.01
C ASN A 45 11.67 3.97 -10.33
N ASP A 46 11.71 4.93 -11.24
CA ASP A 46 12.88 5.72 -11.63
C ASP A 46 12.87 7.10 -10.96
N ILE A 47 14.01 7.80 -11.00
CA ILE A 47 14.18 9.13 -10.37
C ILE A 47 13.25 10.20 -10.96
N ASP A 48 12.83 9.99 -12.21
CA ASP A 48 11.92 10.89 -12.92
C ASP A 48 10.46 10.72 -12.47
N ASN A 49 10.13 9.62 -11.77
CA ASN A 49 8.82 9.42 -11.17
C ASN A 49 8.68 10.27 -9.90
N PRO A 50 7.67 11.17 -9.81
CA PRO A 50 7.46 11.98 -8.61
C PRO A 50 7.14 11.14 -7.36
N SER A 51 6.77 9.88 -7.52
CA SER A 51 6.56 8.92 -6.43
C SER A 51 7.77 8.01 -6.18
N TYR A 52 8.98 8.37 -6.67
CA TYR A 52 10.18 7.56 -6.53
C TYR A 52 10.45 7.20 -5.07
N VAL A 53 10.53 5.90 -4.79
CA VAL A 53 10.93 5.38 -3.48
C VAL A 53 12.29 4.70 -3.61
N PRO A 54 13.34 5.18 -2.93
CA PRO A 54 14.63 4.51 -2.92
C PRO A 54 14.50 3.08 -2.38
N GLU A 55 15.18 2.11 -3.00
CA GLU A 55 15.07 0.69 -2.63
C GLU A 55 15.38 0.44 -1.14
N LYS A 56 16.28 1.23 -0.55
CA LYS A 56 16.64 1.18 0.88
C LYS A 56 15.50 1.61 1.83
N ALA A 57 14.50 2.34 1.36
CA ALA A 57 13.33 2.78 2.13
C ALA A 57 12.14 1.80 2.00
N SER A 58 12.23 0.79 1.12
CA SER A 58 11.17 -0.21 0.96
C SER A 58 11.25 -1.24 2.10
N HIS A 59 10.51 -1.00 3.18
CA HIS A 59 10.40 -1.91 4.33
C HIS A 59 9.83 -3.32 4.01
N ARG A 60 9.53 -3.63 2.74
CA ARG A 60 8.88 -4.89 2.33
C ARG A 60 9.86 -6.06 2.09
N SER A 61 11.15 -5.81 1.96
CA SER A 61 12.12 -6.86 1.57
C SER A 61 12.83 -7.58 2.71
N GLN A 62 12.69 -7.14 3.97
CA GLN A 62 13.46 -7.71 5.09
C GLN A 62 12.92 -9.05 5.63
N ASN A 63 11.74 -9.51 5.19
CA ASN A 63 11.09 -10.71 5.74
C ASN A 63 11.32 -12.01 4.96
N LYS A 64 12.18 -12.03 3.93
CA LYS A 64 12.44 -13.26 3.15
C LYS A 64 13.60 -14.10 3.67
N GLU A 65 14.59 -13.49 4.34
CA GLU A 65 15.74 -14.21 4.87
C GLU A 65 15.49 -14.83 6.25
N SER A 66 14.63 -14.23 7.08
CA SER A 66 14.33 -14.73 8.43
C SER A 66 13.51 -16.02 8.46
N VAL A 67 12.75 -16.31 7.40
CA VAL A 67 11.89 -17.52 7.33
C VAL A 67 12.66 -18.77 6.89
N LEU A 68 13.80 -18.61 6.22
CA LEU A 68 14.62 -19.75 5.78
C LEU A 68 15.56 -20.29 6.87
N GLN A 69 15.80 -19.54 7.96
CA GLN A 69 16.66 -19.97 9.07
C GLN A 69 15.93 -20.79 10.15
N THR A 70 14.60 -20.91 10.11
CA THR A 70 13.82 -21.62 11.14
C THR A 70 13.47 -23.07 10.80
N LEU A 71 13.91 -23.61 9.65
CA LEU A 71 13.54 -24.96 9.20
C LEU A 71 14.62 -26.04 9.37
N THR A 72 15.76 -25.76 10.01
CA THR A 72 16.73 -26.80 10.37
C THR A 72 16.48 -27.28 11.80
N PRO A 73 16.01 -28.53 12.02
CA PRO A 73 15.91 -29.08 13.36
C PRO A 73 17.32 -29.26 13.97
N PRO A 74 17.53 -28.99 15.27
CA PRO A 74 18.80 -29.22 15.91
C PRO A 74 19.11 -30.72 15.92
N SER A 75 20.28 -31.08 15.37
CA SER A 75 20.81 -32.45 15.43
C SER A 75 20.97 -32.88 16.89
N LEU A 76 20.33 -33.98 17.27
CA LEU A 76 20.57 -34.66 18.54
C LEU A 76 22.04 -35.09 18.60
N SER A 77 22.81 -34.49 19.53
CA SER A 77 24.13 -34.99 19.92
C SER A 77 23.94 -36.26 20.74
N ASN A 78 24.67 -37.31 20.36
CA ASN A 78 24.89 -38.52 21.17
C ASN A 78 25.57 -38.20 22.50
#